data_AF-A0A5Q5BSR9-F1
#
_entry.id   AF-A0A5Q5BSR9-F1
#
_cell.length_a   1.000
_cell.length_b   1.000
_cell.length_c   1.000
_cell.angle_alpha   90.00
_cell.angle_beta   90.00
_cell.angle_gamma   90.00
#
_symmetry.space_group_name_H-M   'P 1'
#
loop_
_entity.id
_entity.type
_entity.pdbx_description
1 polymer ?
#
loop_
_entity_poly.entity_id
_entity_poly.type
_entity_poly.pdbx_seq_one_letter_code
_entity_poly.pdbx_strand_id
1 'polypeptide(L)'
;MVGKAWVTPEGQVIIAYQGTTGGSHLLFNPLITIAQVLADLQVVFTGTTPLAFHDALDFAEQVRAEAALQGYSDEDIFVTGHSLGGWEAQYVAQQTGLAGVGFEAPGINTVVPGNGADSMFVNIGTYGSSAPYMSTDLPGLQPFMPPYVPGGGAKPHYGPIIMIGDPAAMTPLYNASQLWGTSPIGSAVFLVDYLMNFFQYHLPGVQAYHLDVTPDPGIVLWLGTARGPVHTGYGDLTIPQLMKAASDDGILFRP
;
A
#
# COMPACT_ATOMS: atom_id res chain seq x y z
N MET A 1 1.84 -14.99 6.97
CA MET A 1 2.18 -14.37 5.69
C MET A 1 1.87 -15.35 4.55
N VAL A 2 1.43 -14.86 3.38
CA VAL A 2 1.32 -15.64 2.14
C VAL A 2 2.06 -14.89 1.04
N GLY A 3 3.15 -15.47 0.56
CA GLY A 3 4.04 -14.87 -0.44
C GLY A 3 4.30 -15.81 -1.61
N LYS A 4 4.55 -15.26 -2.79
CA LYS A 4 4.95 -16.01 -3.98
C LYS A 4 6.16 -15.34 -4.61
N ALA A 5 7.03 -16.15 -5.20
CA ALA A 5 8.13 -15.66 -6.02
C ALA A 5 8.08 -16.32 -7.40
N TRP A 6 8.39 -15.55 -8.44
CA TRP A 6 8.53 -16.06 -9.81
C TRP A 6 9.53 -15.21 -10.59
N VAL A 7 10.01 -15.76 -11.72
CA VAL A 7 10.87 -15.05 -12.67
C VAL A 7 10.02 -14.56 -13.83
N THR A 8 10.17 -13.30 -14.22
CA THR A 8 9.51 -12.73 -15.40
C THR A 8 10.23 -13.11 -16.70
N PRO A 9 9.60 -12.96 -17.87
CA PRO A 9 10.28 -13.14 -19.16
C PRO A 9 11.52 -12.26 -19.35
N GLU A 10 11.57 -11.11 -18.66
CA GLU A 10 12.67 -10.14 -18.68
C GLU A 10 13.82 -10.53 -17.74
N GLY A 11 13.69 -11.63 -16.99
CA GLY A 11 14.72 -12.10 -16.05
C GLY A 11 14.67 -11.42 -14.68
N GLN A 12 13.54 -10.82 -14.30
CA GLN A 12 13.37 -10.24 -12.98
C GLN A 12 12.76 -11.25 -12.02
N VAL A 13 13.22 -11.29 -10.77
CA VAL A 13 12.61 -12.08 -9.70
C VAL A 13 11.62 -11.19 -8.96
N ILE A 14 10.33 -11.54 -9.00
CA ILE A 14 9.29 -10.80 -8.28
C ILE A 14 8.89 -11.58 -7.04
N ILE A 15 8.98 -10.95 -5.87
CA ILE A 15 8.45 -11.43 -4.59
C ILE A 15 7.17 -10.66 -4.31
N ALA A 16 6.01 -11.32 -4.40
CA ALA A 16 4.72 -10.69 -4.16
C ALA A 16 4.04 -11.24 -2.90
N TYR A 17 3.65 -10.32 -2.02
CA TYR A 17 2.92 -10.61 -0.80
C TYR A 17 1.41 -10.41 -0.98
N GLN A 18 0.62 -11.34 -0.45
CA GLN A 18 -0.82 -11.34 -0.58
C GLN A 18 -1.47 -10.49 0.51
N GLY A 19 -2.39 -9.59 0.11
CA GLY A 19 -3.24 -8.86 1.04
C GLY A 19 -4.28 -9.73 1.78
N THR A 20 -4.95 -9.12 2.76
CA THR A 20 -5.87 -9.70 3.76
C THR A 20 -6.93 -10.66 3.21
N THR A 21 -7.38 -10.47 1.97
CA THR A 21 -8.49 -11.23 1.36
C THR A 21 -8.08 -12.12 0.19
N GLY A 22 -6.82 -12.06 -0.25
CA GLY A 22 -6.39 -12.69 -1.50
C GLY A 22 -7.23 -12.30 -2.74
N GLY A 23 -7.93 -11.16 -2.69
CA GLY A 23 -8.90 -10.71 -3.70
C GLY A 23 -10.20 -11.53 -3.78
N SER A 24 -10.16 -12.82 -3.44
CA SER A 24 -11.28 -13.76 -3.63
C SER A 24 -12.38 -13.59 -2.57
N HIS A 25 -12.01 -13.30 -1.32
CA HIS A 25 -13.01 -13.22 -0.24
C HIS A 25 -13.95 -12.02 -0.35
N LEU A 26 -13.53 -10.92 -1.00
CA LEU A 26 -14.39 -9.75 -1.17
C LEU A 26 -15.61 -10.04 -2.07
N LEU A 27 -15.41 -10.88 -3.09
CA LEU A 27 -16.44 -11.23 -4.07
C LEU A 27 -17.45 -12.26 -3.56
N PHE A 28 -16.96 -13.20 -2.75
CA PHE A 28 -17.76 -14.35 -2.32
C PHE A 28 -18.18 -14.29 -0.84
N ASN A 29 -17.50 -13.49 -0.01
CA ASN A 29 -17.80 -13.39 1.43
C ASN A 29 -17.42 -12.01 2.04
N PRO A 30 -18.19 -10.95 1.73
CA PRO A 30 -17.89 -9.59 2.17
C PRO A 30 -17.92 -9.42 3.70
N LEU A 31 -18.71 -10.21 4.43
CA LEU A 31 -18.77 -10.15 5.89
C LEU A 31 -17.46 -10.63 6.54
N ILE A 32 -16.84 -11.69 6.01
CA ILE A 32 -15.53 -12.14 6.48
C ILE A 32 -14.49 -11.06 6.17
N THR A 33 -14.54 -10.45 4.99
CA THR A 33 -13.63 -9.37 4.64
C THR A 33 -13.70 -8.19 5.61
N ILE A 34 -14.90 -7.76 6.03
CA ILE A 34 -15.05 -6.71 7.05
C ILE A 34 -14.34 -7.12 8.35
N ALA A 35 -14.57 -8.35 8.82
CA ALA A 35 -13.94 -8.82 10.07
C ALA A 35 -12.41 -8.86 9.97
N GLN A 36 -11.86 -9.22 8.81
CA GLN A 36 -10.41 -9.23 8.61
C GLN A 36 -9.84 -7.81 8.52
N VAL A 37 -10.50 -6.87 7.84
CA VAL A 37 -10.10 -5.45 7.83
C VAL A 37 -10.12 -4.88 9.25
N LEU A 38 -11.13 -5.20 10.06
CA LEU A 38 -11.19 -4.81 11.46
C LEU A 38 -10.07 -5.45 12.31
N ALA A 39 -9.63 -6.66 11.97
CA ALA A 39 -8.50 -7.30 12.64
C ALA A 39 -7.18 -6.58 12.29
N ASP A 40 -6.98 -6.23 11.03
CA ASP A 40 -5.80 -5.47 10.59
C ASP A 40 -5.78 -4.06 11.20
N LEU A 41 -6.95 -3.44 11.38
CA LEU A 41 -7.05 -2.17 12.11
C LEU A 41 -6.52 -2.27 13.54
N GLN A 42 -6.70 -3.40 14.23
CA GLN A 42 -6.13 -3.56 15.57
C GLN A 42 -4.60 -3.54 15.54
N VAL A 43 -4.01 -4.10 14.49
CA VAL A 43 -2.55 -4.09 14.27
C VAL A 43 -2.03 -2.67 14.08
N VAL A 44 -2.77 -1.83 13.34
CA VAL A 44 -2.45 -0.41 13.15
C VAL A 44 -2.36 0.34 14.48
N PHE A 45 -3.10 -0.07 15.52
CA PHE A 45 -3.01 0.53 16.85
C PHE A 45 -1.86 0.00 17.72
N THR A 46 -1.16 -1.05 17.29
CA THR A 46 0.02 -1.55 18.01
C THR A 46 1.27 -0.75 17.63
N GLY A 47 2.16 -0.52 18.59
CA GLY A 47 3.47 0.10 18.34
C GLY A 47 4.55 -0.90 17.89
N THR A 48 4.16 -2.14 17.59
CA THR A 48 5.07 -3.26 17.36
C THR A 48 4.91 -3.80 15.96
N THR A 49 6.01 -4.16 15.30
CA THR A 49 5.96 -4.85 14.02
C THR A 49 5.35 -6.25 14.21
N PRO A 50 4.33 -6.65 13.43
CA PRO A 50 3.72 -7.97 13.54
C PRO A 50 4.68 -9.10 13.15
N LEU A 51 4.52 -10.29 13.74
CA LEU A 51 5.34 -11.46 13.40
C LEU A 51 5.30 -11.82 11.91
N ALA A 52 4.16 -11.63 11.24
CA ALA A 52 4.02 -11.89 9.81
C ALA A 52 5.01 -11.10 8.93
N PHE A 53 5.51 -9.95 9.40
CA PHE A 53 6.46 -9.11 8.69
C PHE A 53 7.87 -9.70 8.76
N HIS A 54 8.18 -10.33 9.89
CA HIS A 54 9.40 -11.13 10.03
C HIS A 54 9.31 -12.40 9.16
N ASP A 55 8.15 -13.06 9.10
CA ASP A 55 7.95 -14.19 8.17
C ASP A 55 8.14 -13.75 6.70
N ALA A 56 7.64 -12.55 6.34
CA ALA A 56 7.80 -11.96 5.01
C ALA A 56 9.27 -11.71 4.66
N LEU A 57 10.05 -11.20 5.62
CA LEU A 57 11.48 -11.00 5.49
C LEU A 57 12.22 -12.33 5.35
N ASP A 58 11.93 -13.32 6.20
CA ASP A 58 12.56 -14.65 6.14
C ASP A 58 12.30 -15.32 4.79
N PHE A 59 11.10 -15.17 4.24
CA PHE A 59 10.77 -15.63 2.89
C PHE A 59 11.58 -14.90 1.82
N ALA A 60 11.72 -13.57 1.91
CA ALA A 60 12.53 -12.81 0.97
C ALA A 60 14.00 -13.25 0.98
N GLU A 61 14.57 -13.47 2.16
CA GLU A 61 15.95 -13.94 2.29
C GLU A 61 16.14 -15.34 1.69
N GLN A 62 15.15 -16.23 1.84
CA GLN A 62 15.18 -17.54 1.18
C GLN A 62 15.14 -17.41 -0.35
N VAL A 63 14.29 -16.53 -0.87
CA VAL A 63 14.22 -16.28 -2.32
C VAL A 63 15.53 -15.69 -2.84
N ARG A 64 16.11 -14.70 -2.14
CA ARG A 64 17.41 -14.10 -2.50
C ARG A 64 18.53 -15.15 -2.53
N ALA A 65 18.58 -16.01 -1.51
CA ALA A 65 19.58 -17.08 -1.46
C ALA A 65 19.44 -18.04 -2.65
N GLU A 66 18.22 -18.44 -2.99
CA GLU A 66 17.96 -19.34 -4.12
C GLU A 66 18.21 -18.65 -5.48
N ALA A 67 17.80 -17.38 -5.62
CA ALA A 67 18.03 -16.58 -6.82
C ALA A 67 19.54 -16.39 -7.10
N ALA A 68 20.33 -16.17 -6.05
CA ALA A 68 21.80 -16.08 -6.15
C ALA A 68 22.44 -17.38 -6.67
N LEU A 69 21.92 -18.56 -6.28
CA LEU A 69 22.38 -19.85 -6.82
C LEU A 69 22.11 -20.00 -8.31
N GLN A 70 21.11 -19.27 -8.82
CA GLN A 70 20.70 -19.27 -10.22
C GLN A 70 21.32 -18.12 -11.02
N GLY A 71 22.17 -17.30 -10.39
CA GLY A 71 22.91 -16.22 -11.04
C GLY A 71 22.21 -14.86 -11.07
N TYR A 72 21.07 -14.71 -10.37
CA TYR A 72 20.44 -13.41 -10.16
C TYR A 72 21.12 -12.67 -9.01
N SER A 73 21.16 -11.36 -9.13
CA SER A 73 21.67 -10.45 -8.11
C SER A 73 20.52 -9.68 -7.46
N ASP A 74 20.77 -8.95 -6.35
CA ASP A 74 19.73 -8.18 -5.67
C ASP A 74 19.10 -7.08 -6.56
N GLU A 75 19.81 -6.61 -7.60
CA GLU A 75 19.25 -5.65 -8.58
C GLU A 75 18.23 -6.28 -9.54
N ASP A 76 18.20 -7.61 -9.62
CA ASP A 76 17.22 -8.37 -10.39
C ASP A 76 15.98 -8.73 -9.56
N ILE A 77 15.98 -8.46 -8.25
CA ILE A 77 14.95 -8.90 -7.30
C ILE A 77 14.09 -7.69 -6.86
N PHE A 78 12.78 -7.82 -7.02
CA PHE A 78 11.82 -6.79 -6.68
C PHE A 78 10.75 -7.30 -5.72
N VAL A 79 10.37 -6.48 -4.75
CA VAL A 79 9.28 -6.78 -3.80
C VAL A 79 8.03 -5.99 -4.14
N THR A 80 6.87 -6.62 -4.01
CA THR A 80 5.58 -5.97 -4.24
C THR A 80 4.47 -6.58 -3.39
N GLY A 81 3.35 -5.87 -3.30
CA GLY A 81 2.15 -6.36 -2.64
C GLY A 81 1.08 -5.28 -2.59
N HIS A 82 -0.14 -5.71 -2.28
CA HIS A 82 -1.30 -4.84 -2.13
C HIS A 82 -1.84 -4.91 -0.70
N SER A 83 -2.28 -3.78 -0.14
CA SER A 83 -2.86 -3.71 1.21
C SER A 83 -1.87 -4.22 2.27
N LEU A 84 -2.24 -5.20 3.10
CA LEU A 84 -1.34 -5.92 4.01
C LEU A 84 -0.06 -6.43 3.31
N GLY A 85 -0.17 -6.91 2.06
CA GLY A 85 1.00 -7.36 1.30
C GLY A 85 1.93 -6.19 0.91
N GLY A 86 1.36 -5.01 0.63
CA GLY A 86 2.15 -3.80 0.43
C GLY A 86 2.85 -3.37 1.72
N TRP A 87 2.19 -3.58 2.86
CA TRP A 87 2.75 -3.33 4.18
C TRP A 87 3.93 -4.26 4.51
N GLU A 88 3.81 -5.53 4.15
CA GLU A 88 4.90 -6.51 4.24
C GLU A 88 6.04 -6.13 3.28
N ALA A 89 5.73 -5.76 2.03
CA ALA A 89 6.72 -5.37 1.02
C ALA A 89 7.56 -4.16 1.45
N GLN A 90 6.94 -3.09 1.99
CA GLN A 90 7.69 -1.91 2.44
C GLN A 90 8.59 -2.24 3.63
N TYR A 91 8.17 -3.15 4.52
CA TYR A 91 9.02 -3.61 5.62
C TYR A 91 10.22 -4.39 5.09
N VAL A 92 10.01 -5.34 4.17
CA VAL A 92 11.10 -6.11 3.56
C VAL A 92 12.06 -5.19 2.80
N ALA A 93 11.55 -4.25 2.01
CA ALA A 93 12.38 -3.25 1.33
C ALA A 93 13.23 -2.44 2.30
N GLN A 94 12.66 -2.01 3.44
CA GLN A 94 13.41 -1.28 4.48
C GLN A 94 14.56 -2.12 5.08
N GLN A 95 14.35 -3.43 5.26
CA GLN A 95 15.35 -4.31 5.88
C GLN A 95 16.44 -4.78 4.90
N THR A 96 16.11 -4.91 3.63
CA THR A 96 16.97 -5.56 2.61
C THR A 96 17.56 -4.60 1.60
N GLY A 97 16.92 -3.44 1.38
CA GLY A 97 17.27 -2.51 0.31
C GLY A 97 16.73 -2.90 -1.08
N LEU A 98 15.92 -3.96 -1.18
CA LEU A 98 15.32 -4.39 -2.44
C LEU A 98 14.42 -3.29 -3.04
N ALA A 99 14.47 -3.17 -4.36
CA ALA A 99 13.60 -2.29 -5.12
C ALA A 99 12.17 -2.84 -5.17
N GLY A 100 11.19 -2.00 -5.50
CA GLY A 100 9.82 -2.49 -5.60
C GLY A 100 8.74 -1.43 -5.66
N VAL A 101 7.51 -1.91 -5.73
CA VAL A 101 6.30 -1.07 -5.68
C VAL A 101 5.31 -1.66 -4.68
N GLY A 102 4.97 -0.89 -3.66
CA GLY A 102 3.88 -1.20 -2.73
C GLY A 102 2.59 -0.53 -3.17
N PHE A 103 1.47 -1.25 -3.12
CA PHE A 103 0.16 -0.70 -3.46
C PHE A 103 -0.74 -0.65 -2.24
N GLU A 104 -1.34 0.52 -2.00
CA GLU A 104 -2.32 0.72 -0.94
C GLU A 104 -1.85 0.29 0.46
N ALA A 105 -0.53 0.34 0.68
CA ALA A 105 0.08 -0.03 1.94
C ALA A 105 -0.21 1.05 3.00
N PRO A 106 -0.49 0.68 4.27
CA PRO A 106 -0.44 1.61 5.39
C PRO A 106 1.01 1.85 5.86
N GLY A 107 1.21 2.79 6.79
CA GLY A 107 2.55 3.09 7.33
C GLY A 107 3.10 2.00 8.27
N ILE A 108 4.43 1.78 8.29
CA ILE A 108 5.11 0.80 9.17
C ILE A 108 5.53 1.41 10.51
N ASN A 109 5.66 0.54 11.51
CA ASN A 109 6.09 0.88 12.87
C ASN A 109 7.60 1.13 13.03
N THR A 110 8.36 1.13 11.93
CA THR A 110 9.81 1.26 11.93
C THR A 110 10.25 2.44 11.08
N VAL A 111 11.24 3.18 11.58
CA VAL A 111 11.82 4.34 10.90
C VAL A 111 13.33 4.16 10.84
N VAL A 112 13.90 4.41 9.67
CA VAL A 112 15.36 4.43 9.45
C VAL A 112 15.81 5.83 9.02
N PRO A 113 17.09 6.20 9.17
CA PRO A 113 17.59 7.49 8.69
C PRO A 113 17.23 7.72 7.21
N GLY A 114 16.62 8.88 6.90
CA GLY A 114 16.14 9.21 5.55
C GLY A 114 14.93 8.41 5.07
N ASN A 115 14.50 7.39 5.83
CA ASN A 115 13.29 6.60 5.63
C ASN A 115 12.98 6.16 4.18
N GLY A 116 14.03 5.87 3.40
CA GLY A 116 13.91 5.43 2.02
C GLY A 116 13.72 6.56 1.00
N ALA A 117 13.98 7.83 1.33
CA ALA A 117 13.85 8.96 0.40
C ALA A 117 14.57 8.77 -0.95
N ASP A 118 15.72 8.07 -0.92
CA ASP A 118 16.51 7.73 -2.11
C ASP A 118 16.43 6.23 -2.48
N SER A 119 15.47 5.50 -1.90
CA SER A 119 15.29 4.07 -2.19
C SER A 119 14.65 3.85 -3.56
N MET A 120 14.87 2.66 -4.12
CA MET A 120 14.19 2.19 -5.33
C MET A 120 12.87 1.48 -5.00
N PHE A 121 12.30 1.75 -3.82
CA PHE A 121 10.98 1.27 -3.41
C PHE A 121 10.02 2.46 -3.35
N VAL A 122 8.89 2.36 -4.06
CA VAL A 122 7.87 3.42 -4.12
C VAL A 122 6.50 2.86 -3.76
N ASN A 123 5.73 3.62 -2.99
CA ASN A 123 4.35 3.29 -2.66
C ASN A 123 3.41 4.00 -3.63
N ILE A 124 2.28 3.37 -3.92
CA ILE A 124 1.18 3.97 -4.67
C ILE A 124 -0.06 3.89 -3.79
N GLY A 125 -0.65 5.03 -3.49
CA GLY A 125 -1.90 5.14 -2.75
C GLY A 125 -2.96 5.88 -3.56
N THR A 126 -4.23 5.54 -3.33
CA THR A 126 -5.37 6.17 -4.02
C THR A 126 -6.06 7.16 -3.11
N TYR A 127 -6.32 8.37 -3.58
CA TYR A 127 -7.21 9.30 -2.87
C TYR A 127 -8.60 8.68 -2.67
N GLY A 128 -9.12 8.76 -1.44
CA GLY A 128 -10.36 8.11 -1.02
C GLY A 128 -10.13 6.72 -0.43
N SER A 129 -9.00 6.05 -0.68
CA SER A 129 -8.67 4.81 0.03
C SER A 129 -8.28 5.13 1.46
N SER A 130 -8.85 4.43 2.43
CA SER A 130 -8.53 4.68 3.84
C SER A 130 -7.21 4.05 4.27
N ALA A 131 -6.68 3.06 3.54
CA ALA A 131 -5.51 2.29 3.97
C ALA A 131 -4.18 3.07 3.92
N PRO A 132 -3.82 3.77 2.82
CA PRO A 132 -2.61 4.60 2.80
C PRO A 132 -2.61 5.66 3.88
N TYR A 133 -3.78 6.19 4.23
CA TYR A 133 -3.92 7.21 5.26
C TYR A 133 -3.87 6.66 6.69
N MET A 134 -3.69 5.34 6.86
CA MET A 134 -3.27 4.75 8.14
C MET A 134 -1.76 4.89 8.34
N SER A 135 -1.23 6.05 7.97
CA SER A 135 0.16 6.45 8.12
C SER A 135 0.23 7.79 8.86
N THR A 136 1.44 8.20 9.22
CA THR A 136 1.67 9.54 9.81
C THR A 136 2.27 10.54 8.83
N ASP A 137 2.63 10.11 7.62
CA ASP A 137 3.26 10.93 6.58
C ASP A 137 2.29 11.40 5.49
N LEU A 138 1.00 11.06 5.61
CA LEU A 138 -0.10 11.63 4.83
C LEU A 138 -1.07 12.40 5.74
N PRO A 139 -1.57 13.58 5.31
CA PRO A 139 -2.54 14.32 6.09
C PRO A 139 -3.92 13.64 5.98
N GLY A 140 -4.38 13.01 7.06
CA GLY A 140 -5.68 12.34 7.09
C GLY A 140 -5.90 11.42 8.28
N LEU A 141 -7.17 11.14 8.54
CA LEU A 141 -7.65 10.25 9.61
C LEU A 141 -7.32 10.70 11.04
N GLN A 142 -6.73 11.87 11.32
CA GLN A 142 -6.65 12.36 12.69
C GLN A 142 -8.06 12.69 13.24
N PRO A 143 -8.36 12.42 14.54
CA PRO A 143 -7.47 11.86 15.57
C PRO A 143 -7.50 10.32 15.68
N PHE A 144 -8.09 9.60 14.72
CA PHE A 144 -8.04 8.14 14.68
C PHE A 144 -6.60 7.62 14.53
N MET A 145 -5.82 8.24 13.65
CA MET A 145 -4.37 8.03 13.55
C MET A 145 -3.58 9.03 14.41
N PRO A 146 -2.32 8.71 14.77
CA PRO A 146 -1.41 9.69 15.38
C PRO A 146 -1.26 10.96 14.53
N PRO A 147 -0.77 12.07 15.13
CA PRO A 147 -0.59 13.32 14.40
C PRO A 147 0.22 13.17 13.12
N TYR A 148 -0.26 13.83 12.06
CA TYR A 148 0.46 13.95 10.80
C TYR A 148 1.80 14.69 11.00
N VAL A 149 2.86 14.14 10.41
CA VAL A 149 4.20 14.71 10.34
C VAL A 149 4.65 14.63 8.88
N PRO A 150 4.83 15.76 8.18
CA PRO A 150 5.30 15.75 6.79
C PRO A 150 6.59 14.93 6.64
N GLY A 151 6.56 13.95 5.73
CA GLY A 151 7.68 13.05 5.45
C GLY A 151 7.98 11.99 6.53
N GLY A 152 7.23 11.95 7.63
CA GLY A 152 7.62 11.07 8.72
C GLY A 152 6.59 10.89 9.83
N GLY A 153 7.07 10.60 11.03
CA GLY A 153 6.26 10.38 12.22
C GLY A 153 6.41 8.98 12.78
N ALA A 154 5.42 8.53 13.56
CA ALA A 154 5.50 7.25 14.25
C ALA A 154 5.20 6.04 13.35
N LYS A 155 4.47 6.25 12.25
CA LYS A 155 4.07 5.22 11.30
C LYS A 155 4.13 5.72 9.85
N PRO A 156 5.30 6.14 9.34
CA PRO A 156 5.41 6.58 7.95
C PRO A 156 5.44 5.38 7.00
N HIS A 157 5.21 5.62 5.71
CA HIS A 157 5.59 4.67 4.68
C HIS A 157 7.12 4.63 4.56
N TYR A 158 7.69 3.51 4.11
CA TYR A 158 9.10 3.47 3.69
C TYR A 158 9.19 3.74 2.19
N GLY A 159 10.03 4.70 1.80
CA GLY A 159 10.13 5.16 0.42
C GLY A 159 9.10 6.24 0.05
N PRO A 160 9.24 6.87 -1.13
CA PRO A 160 8.26 7.84 -1.63
C PRO A 160 6.87 7.23 -1.79
N ILE A 161 5.84 8.07 -1.79
CA ILE A 161 4.45 7.68 -2.08
C ILE A 161 3.89 8.54 -3.22
N ILE A 162 3.30 7.89 -4.21
CA ILE A 162 2.58 8.50 -5.32
C ILE A 162 1.09 8.43 -5.01
N MET A 163 0.42 9.58 -4.98
CA MET A 163 -1.02 9.63 -4.74
C MET A 163 -1.79 9.81 -6.05
N ILE A 164 -2.56 8.79 -6.42
CA ILE A 164 -3.38 8.74 -7.65
C ILE A 164 -4.88 8.93 -7.34
N GLY A 165 -5.67 9.22 -8.37
CA GLY A 165 -7.11 9.47 -8.23
C GLY A 165 -7.48 10.93 -7.95
N ASP A 166 -8.73 11.20 -7.56
CA ASP A 166 -9.24 12.55 -7.28
C ASP A 166 -9.01 12.93 -5.81
N PRO A 167 -8.21 13.97 -5.50
CA PRO A 167 -8.04 14.46 -4.13
C PRO A 167 -9.34 14.76 -3.38
N ALA A 168 -10.40 15.16 -4.08
CA ALA A 168 -11.70 15.42 -3.46
C ALA A 168 -12.35 14.15 -2.88
N ALA A 169 -11.94 12.96 -3.30
CA ALA A 169 -12.42 11.68 -2.78
C ALA A 169 -12.07 11.47 -1.30
N MET A 170 -11.09 12.20 -0.75
CA MET A 170 -10.77 12.17 0.68
C MET A 170 -11.72 12.98 1.57
N THR A 171 -12.53 13.86 0.99
CA THR A 171 -13.39 14.78 1.76
C THR A 171 -14.32 14.05 2.75
N PRO A 172 -15.02 12.95 2.38
CA PRO A 172 -15.83 12.18 3.32
C PRO A 172 -15.02 11.67 4.52
N LEU A 173 -13.86 11.04 4.25
CA LEU A 173 -12.98 10.50 5.28
C LEU A 173 -12.45 11.59 6.22
N TYR A 174 -12.05 12.76 5.71
CA TYR A 174 -11.60 13.87 6.53
C TYR A 174 -12.68 14.40 7.46
N ASN A 175 -13.90 14.53 6.96
CA ASN A 175 -15.03 15.00 7.76
C ASN A 175 -15.43 13.95 8.81
N ALA A 176 -15.48 12.67 8.41
CA ALA A 176 -15.84 11.58 9.30
C ALA A 176 -14.79 11.34 10.38
N SER A 177 -13.49 11.52 10.10
CA SER A 177 -12.42 11.30 11.08
C SER A 177 -12.52 12.25 12.27
N GLN A 178 -13.02 13.48 12.07
CA GLN A 178 -13.24 14.42 13.18
C GLN A 178 -14.29 13.93 14.19
N LEU A 179 -15.14 12.97 13.82
CA LEU A 179 -16.14 12.39 14.73
C LEU A 179 -15.55 11.27 15.59
N TRP A 180 -14.37 10.75 15.26
CA TRP A 180 -13.73 9.69 16.03
C TRP A 180 -13.47 10.13 17.47
N GLY A 181 -13.90 9.31 18.42
CA GLY A 181 -13.67 9.54 19.85
C GLY A 181 -14.54 10.64 20.48
N THR A 182 -15.37 11.35 19.70
CA THR A 182 -16.27 12.39 20.21
C THR A 182 -17.49 11.81 20.92
N SER A 183 -17.99 10.66 20.46
CA SER A 183 -19.09 9.90 21.05
C SER A 183 -19.16 8.50 20.43
N PRO A 184 -19.85 7.52 21.03
CA PRO A 184 -20.05 6.21 20.41
C PRO A 184 -20.69 6.28 19.02
N ILE A 185 -21.65 7.19 18.82
CA ILE A 185 -22.30 7.41 17.52
C ILE A 185 -21.32 8.03 16.53
N GLY A 186 -20.53 9.02 16.95
CA GLY A 186 -19.51 9.65 16.10
C GLY A 186 -18.45 8.65 15.64
N SER A 187 -17.95 7.81 16.54
CA SER A 187 -17.02 6.73 16.19
C SER A 187 -17.66 5.70 15.26
N ALA A 188 -18.94 5.37 15.42
CA ALA A 188 -19.63 4.46 14.52
C ALA A 188 -19.78 5.06 13.10
N VAL A 189 -20.11 6.35 12.98
CA VAL A 189 -20.18 7.06 11.69
C VAL A 189 -18.81 7.02 11.00
N PHE A 190 -17.73 7.31 11.74
CA PHE A 190 -16.38 7.21 11.22
C PHE A 190 -16.06 5.81 10.70
N LEU A 191 -16.31 4.75 11.47
CA LEU A 191 -16.00 3.38 11.07
C LEU A 191 -16.79 2.95 9.81
N VAL A 192 -18.05 3.38 9.70
CA VAL A 192 -18.86 3.13 8.50
C VAL A 192 -18.26 3.83 7.28
N ASP A 193 -17.91 5.11 7.40
CA ASP A 193 -17.30 5.86 6.29
C ASP A 193 -15.92 5.31 5.90
N TYR A 194 -15.10 4.95 6.90
CA TYR A 194 -13.81 4.28 6.72
C TYR A 194 -13.95 3.00 5.89
N LEU A 195 -14.87 2.12 6.25
CA LEU A 195 -15.08 0.84 5.57
C LEU A 195 -15.65 1.03 4.16
N MET A 196 -16.60 1.96 3.97
CA MET A 196 -17.15 2.24 2.65
C MET A 196 -16.07 2.76 1.69
N ASN A 197 -15.26 3.70 2.15
CA ASN A 197 -14.16 4.25 1.36
C ASN A 197 -13.08 3.20 1.06
N PHE A 198 -12.74 2.34 2.04
CA PHE A 198 -11.89 1.18 1.81
C PHE A 198 -12.42 0.34 0.64
N PHE A 199 -13.68 -0.11 0.67
CA PHE A 199 -14.21 -0.94 -0.42
C PHE A 199 -14.40 -0.21 -1.75
N GLN A 200 -14.50 1.11 -1.76
CA GLN A 200 -14.64 1.90 -2.98
C GLN A 200 -13.30 2.15 -3.69
N TYR A 201 -12.25 2.51 -2.96
CA TYR A 201 -11.02 3.03 -3.57
C TYR A 201 -9.81 2.13 -3.39
N HIS A 202 -9.82 1.22 -2.42
CA HIS A 202 -8.67 0.37 -2.08
C HIS A 202 -8.45 -0.78 -3.07
N LEU A 203 -9.34 -1.00 -4.04
CA LEU A 203 -9.32 -2.22 -4.87
C LEU A 203 -8.26 -2.14 -6.00
N PRO A 204 -7.53 -3.24 -6.29
CA PRO A 204 -6.52 -3.30 -7.36
C PRO A 204 -6.99 -2.75 -8.71
N GLY A 205 -8.26 -2.94 -9.07
CA GLY A 205 -8.83 -2.43 -10.31
C GLY A 205 -8.86 -0.89 -10.39
N VAL A 206 -9.00 -0.20 -9.25
CA VAL A 206 -8.97 1.26 -9.19
C VAL A 206 -7.55 1.76 -9.43
N GLN A 207 -6.54 1.14 -8.81
CA GLN A 207 -5.14 1.49 -9.09
C GLN A 207 -4.77 1.20 -10.55
N ALA A 208 -5.14 0.03 -11.07
CA ALA A 208 -4.87 -0.35 -12.45
C ALA A 208 -5.48 0.66 -13.45
N TYR A 209 -6.72 1.11 -13.22
CA TYR A 209 -7.35 2.15 -14.02
C TYR A 209 -6.54 3.45 -14.04
N HIS A 210 -6.13 3.95 -12.87
CA HIS A 210 -5.40 5.22 -12.78
C HIS A 210 -3.96 5.15 -13.31
N LEU A 211 -3.36 3.96 -13.31
CA LEU A 211 -2.02 3.71 -13.83
C LEU A 211 -2.00 3.28 -15.30
N ASP A 212 -3.16 3.27 -15.96
CA ASP A 212 -3.31 2.84 -17.36
C ASP A 212 -2.86 1.38 -17.60
N VAL A 213 -3.06 0.53 -16.60
CA VAL A 213 -2.75 -0.90 -16.66
C VAL A 213 -4.02 -1.68 -16.96
N THR A 214 -3.97 -2.55 -17.97
CA THR A 214 -5.01 -3.56 -18.17
C THR A 214 -4.72 -4.75 -17.26
N PRO A 215 -5.51 -5.01 -16.20
CA PRO A 215 -5.23 -6.13 -15.33
C PRO A 215 -5.63 -7.46 -15.99
N ASP A 216 -5.08 -8.54 -15.46
CA ASP A 216 -5.46 -9.91 -15.83
C ASP A 216 -6.98 -10.10 -15.66
N PRO A 217 -7.68 -10.80 -16.58
CA PRO A 217 -9.12 -11.06 -16.52
C PRO A 217 -9.63 -11.69 -15.20
N GLY A 218 -8.76 -12.23 -14.35
CA GLY A 218 -9.10 -12.67 -12.99
C GLY A 218 -9.39 -11.54 -11.98
N ILE A 219 -9.09 -10.29 -12.30
CA ILE A 219 -9.34 -9.12 -11.44
C ILE A 219 -10.68 -8.48 -11.79
N VAL A 220 -11.54 -8.29 -10.78
CA VAL A 220 -12.88 -7.73 -10.97
C VAL A 220 -12.83 -6.22 -11.13
N LEU A 221 -12.73 -5.80 -12.39
CA LEU A 221 -12.53 -4.42 -12.84
C LEU A 221 -13.69 -3.45 -12.60
N TRP A 222 -14.90 -3.94 -12.36
CA TRP A 222 -16.09 -3.09 -12.18
C TRP A 222 -16.42 -2.79 -10.72
N LEU A 223 -15.67 -3.37 -9.77
CA LEU A 223 -15.80 -3.04 -8.35
C LEU A 223 -14.88 -1.86 -8.01
N GLY A 224 -15.45 -0.89 -7.29
CA GLY A 224 -14.76 0.31 -6.85
C GLY A 224 -15.15 1.56 -7.65
N THR A 225 -14.63 2.71 -7.23
CA THR A 225 -14.94 4.02 -7.79
C THR A 225 -13.70 4.59 -8.45
N ALA A 226 -13.62 4.48 -9.77
CA ALA A 226 -12.58 5.12 -10.57
C ALA A 226 -12.92 6.61 -10.75
N ARG A 227 -12.33 7.48 -9.93
CA ARG A 227 -12.54 8.93 -9.96
C ARG A 227 -11.20 9.65 -9.99
N GLY A 228 -11.05 10.57 -10.94
CA GLY A 228 -9.80 11.31 -11.17
C GLY A 228 -9.15 10.95 -12.51
N PRO A 229 -7.97 11.50 -12.79
CA PRO A 229 -7.28 11.30 -14.06
C PRO A 229 -6.75 9.87 -14.21
N VAL A 230 -6.63 9.43 -15.46
CA VAL A 230 -5.79 8.28 -15.83
C VAL A 230 -4.42 8.83 -16.23
N HIS A 231 -3.35 8.30 -15.63
CA HIS A 231 -1.99 8.67 -15.97
C HIS A 231 -1.47 7.75 -17.08
N THR A 232 -1.77 8.12 -18.32
CA THR A 232 -1.47 7.31 -19.51
C THR A 232 0.00 6.87 -19.57
N GLY A 233 0.22 5.57 -19.78
CA GLY A 233 1.55 4.97 -19.90
C GLY A 233 2.33 4.81 -18.60
N TYR A 234 1.77 5.14 -17.43
CA TYR A 234 2.47 4.96 -16.15
C TYR A 234 2.82 3.49 -15.87
N GLY A 235 1.96 2.56 -16.29
CA GLY A 235 2.16 1.12 -16.13
C GLY A 235 3.40 0.56 -16.84
N ASP A 236 3.93 1.26 -17.85
CA ASP A 236 5.07 0.82 -18.66
C ASP A 236 6.41 1.43 -18.18
N LEU A 237 6.37 2.31 -17.18
CA LEU A 237 7.55 3.02 -16.70
C LEU A 237 8.37 2.15 -15.74
N THR A 238 9.69 2.24 -15.85
CA THR A 238 10.59 1.77 -14.79
C THR A 238 10.38 2.60 -13.51
N ILE A 239 10.72 2.07 -12.34
CA ILE A 239 10.57 2.78 -11.06
C ILE A 239 11.17 4.21 -11.06
N PRO A 240 12.39 4.47 -11.59
CA PRO A 240 12.92 5.83 -11.69
C PRO A 240 12.10 6.74 -12.61
N GLN A 241 11.64 6.21 -13.74
CA GLN A 241 10.80 6.96 -14.69
C GLN A 241 9.44 7.28 -14.08
N LEU A 242 8.84 6.33 -13.36
CA LEU A 242 7.57 6.51 -12.64
C LEU A 242 7.70 7.60 -11.57
N MET A 243 8.72 7.54 -10.72
CA MET A 243 8.96 8.56 -9.69
C MET A 243 9.21 9.93 -10.33
N LYS A 244 9.93 9.99 -11.44
CA LYS A 244 10.18 11.24 -12.17
C LYS A 244 8.88 11.82 -12.74
N ALA A 245 8.07 11.02 -13.42
CA ALA A 245 6.80 11.43 -13.98
C ALA A 245 5.82 11.90 -12.89
N ALA A 246 5.70 11.13 -11.80
CA ALA A 246 4.87 11.50 -10.66
C ALA A 246 5.34 12.78 -9.96
N SER A 247 6.66 13.01 -9.91
CA SER A 247 7.22 14.26 -9.41
C SER A 247 6.89 15.45 -10.31
N ASP A 248 6.95 15.28 -11.63
CA ASP A 248 6.60 16.32 -12.61
C ASP A 248 5.11 16.67 -12.53
N ASP A 249 4.27 15.66 -12.30
CA ASP A 249 2.81 15.80 -12.13
C ASP A 249 2.43 16.33 -10.73
N GLY A 250 3.39 16.48 -9.81
CA GLY A 250 3.17 17.01 -8.46
C GLY A 250 2.41 16.05 -7.54
N ILE A 251 2.43 14.75 -7.82
CA ILE A 251 1.72 13.70 -7.06
C ILE A 251 2.66 12.76 -6.29
N LEU A 252 3.98 13.00 -6.35
CA LEU A 252 5.00 12.31 -5.56
C LEU A 252 5.25 13.04 -4.23
N PHE A 253 5.10 12.33 -3.13
CA PHE A 253 5.44 12.79 -1.78
C PHE A 253 6.63 11.99 -1.26
N ARG A 254 7.60 12.68 -0.66
CA ARG A 254 8.83 12.07 -0.14
C ARG A 254 8.82 12.03 1.39
N PRO A 255 9.45 11.01 2.00
CA PRO A 255 9.83 11.03 3.41
C PRO A 255 10.77 12.19 3.75
#